data_AF-A0AAE4K328-F1
#
_entry.id   AF-A0AAE4K328-F1
#
_cell.length_a   1.000
_cell.length_b   1.000
_cell.length_c   1.000
_cell.angle_alpha   90.00
_cell.angle_beta   90.00
_cell.angle_gamma   90.00
#
_symmetry.space_group_name_H-M   'P 1'
#
loop_
_entity.id
_entity.type
_entity.pdbx_description
1 polymer ?
#
loop_
_entity_poly.entity_id
_entity_poly.type
_entity_poly.pdbx_seq_one_letter_code
_entity_poly.pdbx_strand_id
1 'polypeptide(L)'
;MLLWPLLICLAVLALYAADRAWLRYVRREDVPLHDPQGYLEMTARMTELCHGDRMRVDQLIARQRQRFPQAGHAELVRLAMRALLEPQSASQSERRR
;
A
#
# COMPACT_ATOMS: atom_id res chain seq x y z
N MET A 1 18.43 -46.35 13.20
CA MET A 1 19.07 -45.00 13.15
C MET A 1 18.59 -44.12 11.99
N LEU A 2 17.99 -44.67 10.92
CA LEU A 2 17.44 -43.87 9.81
C LEU A 2 16.16 -43.07 10.12
N LEU A 3 15.47 -43.37 11.22
CA LEU A 3 14.15 -42.78 11.50
C LEU A 3 14.24 -41.27 11.77
N TRP A 4 15.27 -40.84 12.49
CA TRP A 4 15.53 -39.43 12.79
C TRP A 4 15.84 -38.56 11.56
N PRO A 5 16.80 -38.92 10.68
CA PRO A 5 17.03 -38.13 9.47
C PRO A 5 15.80 -38.12 8.55
N LEU A 6 15.00 -39.19 8.52
CA LEU A 6 13.79 -39.27 7.72
C LEU A 6 12.70 -38.31 8.24
N LEU A 7 12.52 -38.22 9.55
CA LEU A 7 11.63 -37.24 10.17
C LEU A 7 12.09 -35.79 9.92
N ILE A 8 13.40 -35.53 9.98
CA ILE A 8 13.95 -34.21 9.68
C ILE A 8 13.69 -33.83 8.22
N CYS A 9 13.93 -34.75 7.28
CA CYS A 9 13.63 -34.52 5.87
C CYS A 9 12.13 -34.24 5.62
N LEU A 10 11.25 -34.99 6.28
CA LEU A 10 9.80 -34.76 6.19
C LEU A 10 9.40 -33.40 6.76
N ALA A 11 9.97 -32.99 7.90
CA ALA A 11 9.71 -31.68 8.49
C ALA A 11 10.14 -30.52 7.58
N VAL A 12 11.33 -30.62 6.97
CA VAL A 12 11.83 -29.62 6.01
C VAL A 12 10.93 -29.55 4.78
N LEU A 13 10.52 -30.70 4.22
CA LEU A 13 9.61 -30.76 3.09
C LEU A 13 8.24 -30.16 3.41
N ALA A 14 7.70 -30.46 4.59
CA ALA A 14 6.42 -29.89 5.05
C ALA A 14 6.49 -28.38 5.20
N LEU A 15 7.57 -27.86 5.79
CA LEU A 15 7.77 -26.41 5.93
C LEU A 15 7.88 -25.72 4.57
N TYR A 16 8.66 -26.30 3.65
CA TYR A 16 8.80 -25.77 2.30
C TYR A 16 7.48 -25.80 1.52
N ALA A 17 6.70 -26.87 1.66
CA ALA A 17 5.38 -26.97 1.03
C ALA A 17 4.40 -25.93 1.60
N ALA A 18 4.42 -25.71 2.91
CA ALA A 18 3.60 -24.70 3.58
C ALA A 18 3.96 -23.27 3.12
N ASP A 19 5.26 -22.95 3.03
CA ASP A 19 5.72 -21.66 2.51
C ASP A 19 5.27 -21.44 1.06
N ARG A 20 5.43 -22.45 0.19
CA ARG A 20 5.01 -22.35 -1.21
C ARG A 20 3.49 -22.30 -1.37
N ALA A 21 2.72 -22.92 -0.47
CA ALA A 21 1.27 -22.81 -0.42
C ALA A 21 0.83 -21.42 0.06
N TRP A 22 1.49 -20.88 1.08
CA TRP A 22 1.28 -19.53 1.58
C TRP A 22 1.58 -18.47 0.51
N LEU A 23 2.71 -18.56 -0.17
CA LEU A 23 3.06 -17.67 -1.26
C LEU A 23 2.05 -17.72 -2.39
N ARG A 24 1.53 -18.91 -2.73
CA ARG A 24 0.44 -19.05 -3.72
C ARG A 24 -0.88 -18.44 -3.24
N TYR A 25 -1.18 -18.56 -1.96
CA TYR A 25 -2.38 -17.98 -1.36
C TYR A 25 -2.31 -16.45 -1.36
N VAL A 26 -1.17 -15.88 -0.98
CA VAL A 26 -0.95 -14.42 -0.94
C VAL A 26 -0.80 -13.82 -2.34
N ARG A 27 -0.16 -14.53 -3.29
CA ARG A 27 -0.06 -14.11 -4.70
C ARG A 27 -1.35 -14.33 -5.51
N ARG A 28 -2.50 -14.59 -4.88
CA ARG A 28 -3.77 -14.62 -5.63
C ARG A 28 -4.07 -13.22 -6.17
N GLU A 29 -3.58 -12.95 -7.37
CA GLU A 29 -3.93 -11.79 -8.20
C GLU A 29 -5.40 -11.88 -8.67
N ASP A 30 -6.00 -13.07 -8.62
CA ASP A 30 -7.35 -13.36 -9.13
C ASP A 30 -8.48 -13.02 -8.16
N VAL A 31 -8.18 -12.62 -6.92
CA VAL A 31 -9.19 -12.10 -5.99
C VAL A 31 -9.13 -10.58 -6.09
N PRO A 32 -10.16 -9.90 -6.65
CA PRO A 32 -10.20 -8.46 -6.61
C PRO A 32 -10.11 -8.04 -5.14
N LEU A 33 -9.07 -7.28 -4.79
CA LEU A 33 -8.94 -6.75 -3.44
C LEU A 33 -10.24 -6.02 -3.13
N HIS A 34 -10.93 -6.47 -2.08
CA HIS A 34 -12.21 -5.90 -1.70
C HIS A 34 -11.97 -4.48 -1.20
N ASP A 35 -12.13 -3.51 -2.10
CA ASP A 35 -11.95 -2.09 -1.84
C ASP A 35 -13.29 -1.37 -1.99
N PRO A 36 -14.18 -1.48 -0.99
CA PRO A 36 -15.49 -0.86 -1.06
C PRO A 36 -15.45 0.68 -1.12
N GLN A 37 -14.28 1.29 -0.89
CA GLN A 37 -14.12 2.74 -0.82
C GLN A 37 -13.22 3.32 -1.92
N GLY A 38 -12.63 2.46 -2.77
CA GLY A 38 -11.76 2.81 -3.90
C GLY A 38 -10.41 3.42 -3.50
N TYR A 39 -9.98 3.26 -2.24
CA TYR A 39 -8.77 3.92 -1.75
C TYR A 39 -7.48 3.32 -2.32
N LEU A 40 -7.47 2.02 -2.68
CA LEU A 40 -6.33 1.37 -3.30
C LEU A 40 -6.12 1.90 -4.72
N GLU A 41 -7.19 2.03 -5.48
CA GLU A 41 -7.14 2.62 -6.82
C GLU A 41 -6.70 4.10 -6.74
N MET A 42 -7.24 4.86 -5.79
CA MET A 42 -6.79 6.23 -5.55
C MET A 42 -5.31 6.30 -5.16
N THR A 43 -4.82 5.38 -4.33
CA THR A 43 -3.41 5.35 -3.92
C THR A 43 -2.51 4.98 -5.11
N ALA A 44 -2.95 4.06 -5.97
CA ALA A 44 -2.26 3.74 -7.23
C ALA A 44 -2.17 4.96 -8.15
N ARG A 45 -3.29 5.68 -8.35
CA ARG A 45 -3.32 6.93 -9.12
C ARG A 45 -2.46 8.03 -8.51
N MET A 46 -2.47 8.19 -7.19
CA MET A 46 -1.57 9.12 -6.50
C MET A 46 -0.11 8.75 -6.74
N THR A 47 0.21 7.44 -6.75
CA THR A 47 1.56 6.96 -7.02
C THR A 47 1.97 7.29 -8.46
N GLU A 48 1.07 7.12 -9.44
CA GLU A 48 1.28 7.55 -10.83
C GLU A 48 1.54 9.06 -10.92
N LEU A 49 0.73 9.88 -10.24
CA LEU A 49 0.87 11.35 -10.18
C LEU A 49 2.16 11.80 -9.48
N CYS A 50 2.66 10.99 -8.54
CA CYS A 50 3.95 11.17 -7.89
C CYS A 50 5.12 10.54 -8.68
N HIS A 51 4.92 10.16 -9.96
CA HIS A 51 5.94 9.53 -10.82
C HIS A 51 6.54 8.23 -10.24
N GLY A 52 5.74 7.45 -9.53
CA GLY A 52 6.15 6.21 -8.89
C GLY A 52 6.73 6.38 -7.48
N ASP A 53 6.86 7.61 -6.97
CA ASP A 53 7.40 7.87 -5.64
C ASP A 53 6.36 7.55 -4.54
N ARG A 54 6.41 6.31 -4.04
CA ARG A 54 5.57 5.83 -2.95
C ARG A 54 5.85 6.53 -1.62
N MET A 55 7.09 6.90 -1.35
CA MET A 55 7.46 7.60 -0.11
C MET A 55 6.77 8.95 -0.03
N ARG A 56 6.65 9.64 -1.17
CA ARG A 56 5.92 10.91 -1.26
C ARG A 56 4.43 10.75 -1.01
N VAL A 57 3.81 9.67 -1.51
CA VAL A 57 2.40 9.35 -1.26
C VAL A 57 2.18 9.08 0.23
N ASP A 58 3.04 8.27 0.86
CA ASP A 58 2.96 7.96 2.29
C ASP A 58 3.10 9.21 3.15
N GLN A 59 4.03 10.11 2.80
CA GLN A 59 4.17 11.39 3.50
C GLN A 59 2.92 12.27 3.39
N LEU A 60 2.25 12.29 2.24
CA LEU A 60 1.01 13.05 2.06
C LEU A 60 -0.10 12.49 2.94
N ILE A 61 -0.27 11.16 2.95
CA ILE A 61 -1.25 10.49 3.81
C ILE A 61 -0.93 10.72 5.30
N ALA A 62 0.35 10.64 5.69
CA ALA A 62 0.79 10.88 7.07
C ALA A 62 0.49 12.32 7.52
N ARG A 63 0.70 13.32 6.65
CA ARG A 63 0.33 14.71 6.95
C ARG A 63 -1.16 14.86 7.18
N GLN A 64 -2.00 14.20 6.37
CA GLN A 64 -3.46 14.23 6.59
C GLN A 64 -3.84 13.52 7.89
N ARG A 65 -3.16 12.42 8.24
CA ARG A 65 -3.41 11.70 9.49
C ARG A 65 -3.12 12.56 10.72
N GLN A 66 -2.06 13.36 10.68
CA GLN A 66 -1.75 14.31 11.76
C GLN A 66 -2.81 15.40 11.87
N ARG A 67 -3.37 15.86 10.73
CA ARG A 67 -4.38 16.93 10.69
C ARG A 67 -5.78 16.44 11.05
N PHE A 68 -6.10 15.19 10.71
CA PHE A 68 -7.40 14.56 10.93
C PHE A 68 -7.22 13.19 11.61
N PRO A 69 -6.86 13.15 12.91
CA PRO A 69 -6.55 11.91 13.62
C PRO A 69 -7.76 10.98 13.79
N GLN A 70 -8.98 11.50 13.65
CA GLN A 70 -10.23 10.74 13.73
C GLN A 70 -10.69 10.17 12.37
N ALA A 71 -10.09 10.62 11.26
CA ALA A 71 -10.51 10.21 9.92
C ALA A 71 -10.05 8.78 9.58
N GLY A 72 -10.92 8.04 8.91
CA GLY A 72 -10.59 6.70 8.40
C GLY A 72 -9.56 6.74 7.29
N HIS A 73 -8.84 5.63 7.07
CA HIS A 73 -7.74 5.59 6.10
C HIS A 73 -8.14 6.00 4.68
N ALA A 74 -9.29 5.55 4.17
CA ALA A 74 -9.76 5.94 2.84
C ALA A 74 -10.07 7.44 2.73
N GLU A 75 -10.55 8.05 3.82
CA GLU A 75 -10.80 9.49 3.87
C GLU A 75 -9.50 10.27 3.88
N LEU A 76 -8.48 9.79 4.60
CA LEU A 76 -7.13 10.34 4.55
C LEU A 76 -6.52 10.27 3.13
N VAL A 77 -6.73 9.16 2.41
CA VAL A 77 -6.30 9.02 1.01
C VAL A 77 -7.03 10.02 0.11
N ARG A 78 -8.35 10.20 0.27
CA ARG A 78 -9.12 11.21 -0.48
C ARG A 78 -8.62 12.63 -0.21
N LEU A 79 -8.37 12.97 1.06
CA LEU A 79 -7.83 14.27 1.46
C LEU A 79 -6.42 14.48 0.89
N ALA A 80 -5.59 13.44 0.88
CA ALA A 80 -4.24 13.50 0.32
C ALA A 80 -4.26 13.65 -1.20
N MET A 81 -5.14 12.95 -1.90
CA MET A 81 -5.38 13.10 -3.34
C MET A 81 -5.88 14.50 -3.67
N ARG A 82 -6.82 15.04 -2.88
CA ARG A 82 -7.31 16.42 -3.05
C ARG A 82 -6.19 17.44 -2.89
N ALA A 83 -5.35 17.29 -1.87
CA ALA A 83 -4.19 18.15 -1.65
C ALA A 83 -3.12 18.03 -2.75
N LEU A 84 -3.02 16.87 -3.42
CA LEU A 84 -2.13 16.64 -4.55
C LEU A 84 -2.64 17.32 -5.83
N LEU A 85 -3.96 17.28 -6.05
CA LEU A 85 -4.63 17.83 -7.24
C LEU A 85 -4.95 19.33 -7.12
N GLU A 86 -5.05 19.86 -5.89
CA GLU A 86 -5.20 21.30 -5.69
C GLU A 86 -3.98 22.02 -6.25
N PRO A 87 -4.16 22.93 -7.24
CA PRO A 87 -3.03 23.61 -7.85
C PRO A 87 -2.29 24.41 -6.79
N GLN A 88 -0.95 24.38 -6.83
CA GLN A 88 -0.07 25.35 -6.16
C GLN A 88 -0.25 26.77 -6.74
N SER A 89 -1.45 27.15 -7.18
CA SER A 89 -1.77 28.42 -7.82
C SER A 89 -1.72 29.63 -6.89
N ALA A 90 -1.44 29.43 -5.60
CA ALA A 90 -1.22 30.51 -4.65
C ALA A 90 0.24 30.99 -4.57
N SER A 91 1.23 30.19 -5.00
CA SER A 91 2.66 30.51 -4.77
C SER A 91 3.39 31.10 -5.99
N GLN A 92 2.79 31.15 -7.17
CA GLN A 92 3.36 31.83 -8.36
C GLN A 92 2.81 33.23 -8.63
N SER A 93 1.62 33.56 -8.14
CA SER A 93 0.96 34.86 -8.35
C SER A 93 1.49 35.97 -7.43
N GLU A 94 2.20 35.61 -6.35
CA GLU A 94 2.76 36.55 -5.37
C GLU A 94 4.23 36.91 -5.61
N ARG A 95 4.94 36.18 -6.49
CA ARG A 95 6.34 36.48 -6.88
C ARG A 95 6.48 37.40 -8.08
N ARG A 96 5.36 37.90 -8.63
CA ARG A 96 5.29 38.78 -9.81
C ARG A 96 4.72 40.17 -9.51
N ARG A 97 4.54 40.54 -8.24
CA ARG A 97 4.21 41.92 -7.83
C ARG A 97 5.37 42.56 -7.11
#